data_AF-A0AAD6W2J6-F1
#
_entry.id   AF-A0AAD6W2J6-F1
#
_cell.length_a   1.000
_cell.length_b   1.000
_cell.length_c   1.000
_cell.angle_alpha   90.00
_cell.angle_beta   90.00
_cell.angle_gamma   90.00
#
_symmetry.space_group_name_H-M   'P 1'
#
loop_
_entity.id
_entity.type
_entity.pdbx_description
1 polymer ?
#
loop_
_entity_poly.entity_id
_entity_poly.type
_entity_poly.pdbx_seq_one_letter_code
_entity_poly.pdbx_strand_id
1 'polypeptide(L)'
;MLPDEVASQPELVGVNSMVVEEYDPARPNDYEYYRREKKRKAMEAERLREIERRRQEEEEEMEREREKDRDKDVNISGEEVWRRRVAMSGGVPRSSSPTRNEDGFSTGTSGMVELGVGAGGEMTVAQRMMAKMRWKEGQGLGKQEQGIMTPLMAKNKVVKIAS
;
A
#
# COMPACT_ATOMS: atom_id res chain seq x y z
N MET A 1 -57.67 -33.88 -1.73
CA MET A 1 -56.41 -33.27 -2.18
C MET A 1 -56.50 -31.78 -1.91
N LEU A 2 -55.86 -31.32 -0.83
CA LEU A 2 -55.33 -29.97 -0.63
C LEU A 2 -54.06 -30.14 0.24
N PRO A 3 -53.00 -29.33 0.00
CA PRO A 3 -51.67 -29.56 0.55
C PRO A 3 -51.45 -28.74 1.83
N ASP A 4 -50.81 -29.33 2.84
CA ASP A 4 -50.18 -28.55 3.91
C ASP A 4 -48.68 -28.89 3.90
N GLU A 5 -47.92 -28.07 3.17
CA GLU A 5 -46.47 -27.97 3.35
C GLU A 5 -46.20 -27.44 4.76
N VAL A 6 -45.85 -28.34 5.66
CA VAL A 6 -45.36 -27.98 6.99
C VAL A 6 -43.99 -27.34 6.81
N ALA A 7 -43.95 -26.03 7.04
CA ALA A 7 -42.79 -25.17 6.98
C ALA A 7 -41.53 -25.81 7.59
N SER A 8 -40.45 -25.81 6.81
CA SER A 8 -39.10 -26.08 7.28
C SER A 8 -38.73 -25.04 8.34
N GLN A 9 -38.81 -25.45 9.61
CA GLN A 9 -38.33 -24.65 10.73
C GLN A 9 -36.82 -24.45 10.56
N PRO A 10 -36.29 -23.22 10.63
CA PRO A 10 -34.84 -23.04 10.70
C PRO A 10 -34.36 -23.66 12.01
N GLU A 11 -33.60 -24.75 11.91
CA GLU A 11 -32.92 -25.39 13.02
C GLU A 11 -32.02 -24.34 13.70
N LEU A 12 -32.38 -23.97 14.93
CA LEU A 12 -31.63 -23.02 15.73
C LEU A 12 -30.31 -23.70 16.12
N VAL A 13 -29.30 -23.60 15.24
CA VAL A 13 -27.95 -24.13 15.49
C VAL A 13 -27.45 -23.45 16.74
N GLY A 14 -27.39 -24.23 17.83
CA GLY A 14 -26.94 -23.78 19.13
C GLY A 14 -25.61 -23.06 18.98
N VAL A 15 -25.62 -21.75 19.23
CA VAL A 15 -24.42 -20.97 19.45
C VAL A 15 -23.83 -21.54 20.74
N ASN A 16 -22.93 -22.51 20.61
CA ASN A 16 -22.01 -22.87 21.68
C ASN A 16 -21.10 -21.66 21.91
N SER A 17 -21.62 -20.65 22.62
CA SER A 17 -20.82 -19.57 23.16
C SER A 17 -19.92 -20.21 24.20
N MET A 18 -18.71 -20.58 23.79
CA MET A 18 -17.63 -20.89 24.71
C MET A 18 -17.36 -19.59 25.48
N VAL A 19 -18.07 -19.38 26.58
CA VAL A 19 -17.77 -18.33 27.56
C VAL A 19 -16.49 -18.80 28.22
N VAL A 20 -15.35 -18.33 27.71
CA VAL A 20 -14.01 -18.78 28.11
C VAL A 20 -13.70 -18.42 29.58
N GLU A 21 -14.47 -17.50 30.17
CA GLU A 21 -14.35 -17.09 31.58
C GLU A 21 -15.75 -16.98 32.21
N GLU A 22 -16.28 -18.11 32.65
CA GLU A 22 -17.45 -18.16 33.53
C GLU A 22 -17.08 -17.56 34.89
N TYR A 23 -17.85 -16.56 35.35
CA TYR A 23 -17.57 -15.82 36.58
C TYR A 23 -17.57 -16.76 37.79
N ASP A 24 -16.41 -16.97 38.41
CA ASP A 24 -16.26 -17.70 39.67
C ASP A 24 -16.42 -16.72 40.85
N PRO A 25 -17.56 -16.70 41.54
CA PRO A 25 -17.78 -15.80 42.68
C PRO A 25 -16.89 -16.13 43.89
N ALA A 26 -16.23 -17.29 43.94
CA ALA A 26 -15.23 -17.62 44.96
C ALA A 26 -13.84 -17.04 44.64
N ARG A 27 -13.67 -16.44 43.45
CA ARG A 27 -12.52 -15.62 43.07
C ARG A 27 -12.93 -14.14 43.05
N PRO A 28 -12.78 -13.42 44.18
CA PRO A 28 -12.94 -11.97 44.20
C PRO A 28 -12.11 -11.34 43.09
N ASN A 29 -12.66 -10.34 42.41
CA ASN A 29 -12.07 -9.64 41.27
C ASN A 29 -10.54 -9.48 41.40
N ASP A 30 -9.77 -10.38 40.75
CA ASP A 30 -8.33 -10.52 41.00
C ASP A 30 -7.57 -9.39 40.29
N TYR A 31 -7.44 -8.27 40.97
CA TYR A 31 -6.77 -7.06 40.48
C TYR A 31 -5.33 -7.33 40.00
N GLU A 32 -4.68 -8.36 40.54
CA GLU A 32 -3.34 -8.79 40.11
C GLU A 32 -3.34 -9.33 38.67
N TYR A 33 -4.43 -9.97 38.23
CA TYR A 33 -4.57 -10.41 36.83
C TYR A 33 -4.65 -9.22 35.88
N TYR A 34 -5.48 -8.23 36.19
CA TYR A 34 -5.59 -7.01 35.38
C TYR A 34 -4.26 -6.23 35.32
N ARG A 35 -3.56 -6.14 36.45
CA ARG A 35 -2.22 -5.52 36.53
C ARG A 35 -1.19 -6.26 35.68
N ARG A 36 -1.19 -7.59 35.73
CA ARG A 36 -0.28 -8.45 34.95
C ARG A 36 -0.59 -8.40 33.46
N GLU A 37 -1.87 -8.43 33.10
CA GLU A 37 -2.33 -8.38 31.72
C GLU A 37 -2.05 -7.01 31.07
N LYS A 38 -2.27 -5.91 31.80
CA LYS A 38 -1.87 -4.57 31.35
C LYS A 38 -0.36 -4.48 31.09
N LYS A 39 0.45 -5.09 31.96
CA LYS A 39 1.92 -5.11 31.81
C LYS A 39 2.35 -5.99 30.62
N ARG A 40 1.74 -7.16 30.43
CA ARG A 40 1.99 -8.07 29.30
C ARG A 40 1.66 -7.40 27.97
N LYS A 41 0.49 -6.77 27.89
CA LYS A 41 0.03 -6.05 26.69
C LYS A 41 0.90 -4.84 26.36
N ALA A 42 1.39 -4.12 27.38
CA ALA A 42 2.33 -3.02 27.17
C ALA A 42 3.67 -3.50 26.59
N MET A 43 4.22 -4.60 27.12
CA MET A 43 5.46 -5.20 26.62
C MET A 43 5.30 -5.79 25.21
N GLU A 44 4.18 -6.45 24.91
CA GLU A 44 3.89 -6.95 23.56
C GLU A 44 3.73 -5.81 22.56
N ALA A 45 3.07 -4.71 22.95
CA ALA A 45 2.95 -3.54 22.10
C ALA A 45 4.29 -2.86 21.83
N GLU A 46 5.18 -2.81 22.83
CA GLU A 46 6.56 -2.31 22.66
C GLU A 46 7.35 -3.20 21.71
N ARG A 47 7.31 -4.53 21.91
CA ARG A 47 7.97 -5.50 21.02
C ARG A 47 7.44 -5.43 19.58
N LEU A 48 6.14 -5.23 19.40
CA LEU A 48 5.55 -5.09 18.07
C LEU A 48 6.00 -3.79 17.39
N ARG A 49 6.06 -2.67 18.14
CA ARG A 49 6.60 -1.39 17.63
C ARG A 49 8.08 -1.50 17.24
N GLU A 50 8.88 -2.23 18.01
CA GLU A 50 10.29 -2.51 17.69
C GLU A 50 10.43 -3.30 16.38
N ILE A 51 9.62 -4.35 16.20
CA ILE A 51 9.61 -5.16 14.98
C ILE A 51 9.15 -4.33 13.77
N GLU A 52 8.10 -3.54 13.92
CA GLU A 52 7.60 -2.64 12.87
C GLU A 52 8.66 -1.62 12.46
N ARG A 53 9.33 -0.98 13.44
CA ARG A 53 10.43 -0.04 13.18
C ARG A 53 11.56 -0.71 12.42
N ARG A 54 12.00 -1.90 12.84
CA ARG A 54 13.08 -2.62 12.16
C ARG A 54 12.69 -2.98 10.72
N ARG A 55 11.45 -3.42 10.51
CA ARG A 55 10.94 -3.71 9.16
C ARG A 55 10.90 -2.47 8.29
N GLN A 56 10.47 -1.34 8.84
CA GLN A 56 10.44 -0.07 8.13
C GLN A 56 11.86 0.42 7.79
N GLU A 57 12.81 0.32 8.72
CA GLU A 57 14.22 0.65 8.48
C GLU A 57 14.85 -0.26 7.40
N GLU A 58 14.58 -1.57 7.44
CA GLU A 58 15.00 -2.54 6.41
C GLU A 58 14.38 -2.22 5.04
N GLU A 59 13.11 -1.82 4.99
CA GLU A 59 12.40 -1.44 3.76
C GLU A 59 12.93 -0.12 3.19
N GLU A 60 13.14 0.89 4.03
CA GLU A 60 13.74 2.18 3.65
C GLU A 60 15.21 2.02 3.22
N GLU A 61 15.96 1.10 3.84
CA GLU A 61 17.33 0.77 3.42
C GLU A 61 17.33 0.08 2.05
N MET A 62 16.43 -0.87 1.83
CA MET A 62 16.27 -1.53 0.53
C MET A 62 15.84 -0.53 -0.55
N GLU A 63 14.99 0.44 -0.23
CA GLU A 63 14.60 1.51 -1.15
C GLU A 63 15.78 2.43 -1.48
N ARG A 64 16.54 2.86 -0.47
CA ARG A 64 17.77 3.65 -0.66
C ARG A 64 18.82 2.91 -1.48
N GLU A 65 18.95 1.60 -1.30
CA GLU A 65 19.87 0.78 -2.09
C GLU A 65 19.44 0.72 -3.56
N ARG A 66 18.13 0.51 -3.82
CA ARG A 66 17.56 0.54 -5.18
C ARG A 66 17.71 1.90 -5.85
N GLU A 67 17.53 2.98 -5.11
CA GLU A 67 17.74 4.34 -5.60
C GLU A 67 19.21 4.57 -5.93
N LYS A 68 20.12 4.17 -5.04
CA LYS A 68 21.57 4.30 -5.25
C LYS A 68 22.05 3.50 -6.47
N ASP A 69 21.48 2.32 -6.72
CA ASP A 69 21.79 1.55 -7.92
C ASP A 69 21.28 2.20 -9.20
N ARG A 70 20.07 2.80 -9.16
CA ARG A 70 19.57 3.62 -10.28
C ARG A 70 20.46 4.84 -10.55
N ASP A 71 20.92 5.52 -9.51
CA ASP A 71 21.79 6.69 -9.66
C ASP A 71 23.17 6.32 -10.17
N LYS A 72 23.71 5.16 -9.77
CA LYS A 72 24.95 4.63 -10.33
C LYS A 72 24.82 4.36 -11.83
N ASP A 73 23.70 3.80 -12.28
CA ASP A 73 23.47 3.52 -13.70
C ASP A 73 23.33 4.80 -14.55
N VAL A 74 22.83 5.90 -13.96
CA VAL A 74 22.67 7.19 -14.65
C VAL A 74 23.97 8.00 -14.71
N ASN A 75 24.87 7.85 -13.73
CA ASN A 75 26.10 8.65 -13.62
C ASN A 75 27.38 7.95 -14.14
N ILE A 76 27.26 6.90 -14.95
CA ILE A 76 28.44 6.16 -15.44
C ILE A 76 29.25 7.05 -16.39
N SER A 77 30.48 7.38 -15.99
CA SER A 77 31.46 8.11 -16.80
C SER A 77 31.84 7.30 -18.06
N GLY A 78 32.13 7.98 -19.17
CA GLY A 78 32.47 7.33 -20.45
C GLY A 78 33.63 6.33 -20.38
N GLU A 79 34.58 6.54 -19.46
CA GLU A 79 35.69 5.61 -19.21
C GLU A 79 35.23 4.33 -18.49
N GLU A 80 34.25 4.44 -17.59
CA GLU A 80 33.68 3.32 -16.82
C GLU A 80 32.73 2.47 -17.67
N VAL A 81 31.95 3.10 -18.56
CA VAL A 81 31.14 2.40 -19.58
C VAL A 81 32.05 1.57 -20.49
N TRP A 82 33.18 2.14 -20.94
CA TRP A 82 34.14 1.41 -21.80
C TRP A 82 34.79 0.25 -21.06
N ARG A 83 35.22 0.46 -19.81
CA ARG A 83 35.79 -0.60 -18.97
C ARG A 83 34.79 -1.73 -18.71
N ARG A 84 33.53 -1.40 -18.43
CA ARG A 84 32.45 -2.40 -18.24
C ARG A 84 32.10 -3.13 -19.52
N ARG A 85 32.12 -2.43 -20.67
CA ARG A 85 31.98 -3.06 -22.00
C ARG A 85 33.12 -4.04 -22.27
N VAL A 86 34.38 -3.67 -22.01
CA VAL A 86 35.54 -4.56 -22.18
C VAL A 86 35.50 -5.73 -21.20
N ALA A 87 35.06 -5.52 -19.96
CA ALA A 87 34.92 -6.59 -18.96
C ALA A 87 33.79 -7.58 -19.30
N MET A 88 32.69 -7.11 -19.89
CA MET A 88 31.58 -7.95 -20.36
C MET A 88 31.87 -8.59 -21.72
N SER A 89 32.62 -7.92 -22.60
CA SER A 89 33.06 -8.44 -23.90
C SER A 89 34.45 -9.01 -23.74
N GLY A 90 34.55 -10.26 -23.27
CA GLY A 90 35.82 -10.98 -23.12
C GLY A 90 36.77 -10.74 -24.30
N GLY A 91 37.75 -9.84 -24.09
CA GLY A 91 38.82 -9.36 -24.97
C GLY A 91 38.78 -9.70 -26.47
N VAL A 92 37.87 -9.12 -27.26
CA VAL A 92 38.05 -9.07 -28.73
C VAL A 92 37.55 -7.74 -29.32
N PRO A 93 38.39 -6.94 -30.01
CA PRO A 93 37.90 -5.78 -30.74
C PRO A 93 37.16 -6.25 -32.00
N ARG A 94 35.83 -6.22 -31.99
CA ARG A 94 35.05 -6.39 -33.22
C ARG A 94 35.05 -5.07 -33.99
N SER A 95 36.09 -4.83 -34.79
CA SER A 95 36.00 -3.88 -35.91
C SER A 95 35.18 -4.55 -37.02
N SER A 96 34.01 -4.02 -37.34
CA SER A 96 33.36 -4.08 -38.67
C SER A 96 32.09 -3.24 -38.63
N SER A 97 32.02 -2.27 -39.53
CA SER A 97 30.96 -1.33 -39.93
C SER A 97 29.52 -1.56 -39.43
N PRO A 98 28.74 -0.49 -39.14
CA PRO A 98 27.31 -0.65 -38.93
C PRO A 98 26.65 -0.95 -40.28
N THR A 99 26.16 -2.17 -40.46
CA THR A 99 25.17 -2.44 -41.50
C THR A 99 23.87 -1.75 -41.08
N ARG A 100 23.64 -0.60 -41.70
CA ARG A 100 22.38 0.13 -41.74
C ARG A 100 21.34 -0.80 -42.37
N ASN A 101 20.52 -1.46 -41.55
CA ASN A 101 19.26 -2.06 -41.97
C ASN A 101 18.15 -1.23 -41.34
N GLU A 102 17.37 -0.60 -42.21
CA GLU A 102 16.17 0.15 -41.89
C GLU A 102 15.11 -0.85 -41.45
N ASP A 103 14.63 -0.78 -40.21
CA ASP A 103 13.29 -1.22 -39.81
C ASP A 103 12.95 -0.53 -38.48
N GLY A 104 11.84 0.20 -38.49
CA GLY A 104 11.58 1.31 -37.58
C GLY A 104 11.04 0.91 -36.21
N PHE A 105 11.48 1.67 -35.20
CA PHE A 105 10.67 1.98 -34.04
C PHE A 105 10.79 3.47 -33.77
N SER A 106 9.76 4.22 -34.19
CA SER A 106 9.60 5.64 -33.88
C SER A 106 9.36 5.84 -32.38
N THR A 107 10.38 6.24 -31.65
CA THR A 107 10.19 7.09 -30.46
C THR A 107 10.61 8.50 -30.84
N GLY A 108 9.63 9.26 -31.30
CA GLY A 108 9.80 10.66 -31.61
C GLY A 108 10.15 11.49 -30.37
N THR A 109 11.05 12.44 -30.57
CA THR A 109 10.92 13.87 -30.19
C THR A 109 10.22 14.18 -28.85
N SER A 110 10.87 14.72 -27.83
CA SER A 110 11.22 16.16 -27.68
C SER A 110 11.70 16.28 -26.22
N GLY A 111 12.82 16.92 -25.87
CA GLY A 111 12.99 18.37 -25.95
C GLY A 111 12.68 18.98 -24.57
N MET A 112 13.75 19.20 -23.81
CA MET A 112 13.77 20.05 -22.62
C MET A 112 13.62 21.51 -23.05
N VAL A 113 12.39 22.03 -23.11
CA VAL A 113 12.08 23.46 -22.97
C VAL A 113 10.60 23.62 -22.62
N GLU A 114 10.30 24.62 -21.78
CA GLU A 114 9.12 25.49 -21.90
C GLU A 114 8.04 25.41 -20.80
N LEU A 115 7.91 26.55 -20.10
CA LEU A 115 6.83 26.95 -19.21
C LEU A 115 5.45 26.59 -19.77
N GLY A 116 4.67 25.80 -19.02
CA GLY A 116 3.28 25.50 -19.34
C GLY A 116 2.45 25.21 -18.09
N VAL A 117 1.71 26.21 -17.63
CA VAL A 117 0.61 26.04 -16.67
C VAL A 117 -0.47 25.21 -17.34
N GLY A 118 -0.63 23.95 -16.93
CA GLY A 118 -1.65 23.06 -17.49
C GLY A 118 -1.66 21.70 -16.81
N ALA A 119 -2.42 21.60 -15.74
CA ALA A 119 -2.95 20.39 -15.11
C ALA A 119 -2.54 19.04 -15.74
N GLY A 120 -1.44 18.45 -15.26
CA GLY A 120 -1.04 17.12 -15.69
C GLY A 120 0.32 16.72 -15.16
N GLY A 121 0.35 15.72 -14.30
CA GLY A 121 1.58 15.01 -13.97
C GLY A 121 1.99 15.07 -12.51
N GLU A 122 1.19 14.48 -11.63
CA GLU A 122 1.64 13.57 -10.56
C GLU A 122 0.41 13.10 -9.78
N MET A 123 -0.01 11.84 -9.99
CA MET A 123 -1.10 11.27 -9.19
C MET A 123 -0.68 11.23 -7.72
N THR A 124 -1.47 11.81 -6.82
CA THR A 124 -1.25 11.71 -5.36
C THR A 124 -1.11 10.25 -4.95
N VAL A 125 -0.38 9.96 -3.87
CA VAL A 125 -0.17 8.58 -3.38
C VAL A 125 -1.51 7.84 -3.24
N ALA A 126 -2.52 8.51 -2.69
CA ALA A 126 -3.87 7.98 -2.57
C ALA A 126 -4.50 7.69 -3.95
N GLN A 127 -4.42 8.63 -4.90
CA GLN A 127 -4.96 8.45 -6.26
C GLN A 127 -4.30 7.27 -7.00
N ARG A 128 -3.00 7.07 -6.81
CA ARG A 128 -2.27 5.92 -7.36
C ARG A 128 -2.76 4.59 -6.78
N MET A 129 -3.00 4.54 -5.46
CA MET A 129 -3.56 3.35 -4.81
C MET A 129 -4.99 3.06 -5.28
N MET A 130 -5.82 4.10 -5.45
CA MET A 130 -7.18 3.95 -5.97
C MET A 130 -7.19 3.44 -7.42
N ALA A 131 -6.35 4.02 -8.29
CA ALA A 131 -6.19 3.57 -9.67
C ALA A 131 -5.72 2.11 -9.78
N LYS A 132 -4.82 1.67 -8.88
CA LYS A 132 -4.41 0.27 -8.77
C LYS A 132 -5.60 -0.65 -8.49
N MET A 133 -6.57 -0.19 -7.72
CA MET A 133 -7.82 -0.88 -7.42
C MET A 133 -8.93 -0.62 -8.46
N ARG A 134 -8.55 -0.20 -9.68
CA ARG A 134 -9.44 0.07 -10.83
C ARG A 134 -10.39 1.25 -10.66
N TRP A 135 -10.19 2.09 -9.65
CA TRP A 135 -10.93 3.35 -9.52
C TRP A 135 -10.39 4.41 -10.50
N LYS A 136 -11.26 5.25 -11.05
CA LYS A 136 -10.89 6.33 -11.97
C LYS A 136 -11.33 7.67 -11.40
N GLU A 137 -10.57 8.71 -11.71
CA GLU A 137 -10.94 10.07 -11.34
C GLU A 137 -12.31 10.44 -11.95
N GLY A 138 -13.22 10.92 -11.10
CA GLY A 138 -14.60 11.22 -11.51
C GLY A 138 -15.55 10.01 -11.51
N GLN A 139 -15.14 8.83 -11.05
CA GLN A 139 -16.01 7.66 -10.90
C GLN A 139 -16.49 7.53 -9.45
N GLY A 140 -17.79 7.33 -9.23
CA GLY A 140 -18.34 7.01 -7.91
C GLY A 140 -17.83 5.64 -7.41
N LEU A 141 -17.73 5.48 -6.09
CA LEU A 141 -17.31 4.20 -5.49
C LEU A 141 -18.45 3.17 -5.48
N GLY A 142 -18.12 1.87 -5.58
CA GLY A 142 -19.09 0.78 -5.54
C GLY A 142 -19.25 0.04 -6.87
N LYS A 143 -19.93 -1.12 -6.85
CA LYS A 143 -20.08 -2.02 -8.02
C LYS A 143 -20.73 -1.34 -9.23
N GLN A 144 -21.65 -0.42 -8.99
CA GLN A 144 -22.36 0.33 -10.04
C GLN A 144 -22.01 1.82 -9.99
N GLU A 145 -20.89 2.18 -9.36
CA GLU A 145 -20.44 3.57 -9.24
C GLU A 145 -21.44 4.48 -8.51
N GLN A 146 -22.28 3.89 -7.66
CA GLN A 146 -23.39 4.56 -6.98
C GLN A 146 -22.96 5.46 -5.80
N GLY A 147 -21.67 5.43 -5.45
CA GLY A 147 -21.11 6.19 -4.33
C GLY A 147 -21.02 7.68 -4.61
N ILE A 148 -21.08 8.48 -3.54
CA ILE A 148 -20.93 9.93 -3.62
C ILE A 148 -19.55 10.32 -4.16
N MET A 149 -19.54 11.20 -5.16
CA MET A 149 -18.30 11.71 -5.78
C MET A 149 -17.74 12.93 -5.03
N THR A 150 -18.62 13.70 -4.38
CA THR A 150 -18.26 14.92 -3.67
C THR A 150 -18.24 14.70 -2.16
N PRO A 151 -17.22 15.19 -1.44
CA PRO A 151 -17.15 15.04 0.01
C PRO A 151 -18.26 15.85 0.69
N LEU A 152 -18.85 15.29 1.74
CA LEU A 152 -19.83 15.98 2.56
C LEU A 152 -19.13 16.95 3.51
N MET A 153 -19.69 18.15 3.66
CA MET A 153 -19.21 19.16 4.61
C MET A 153 -20.05 19.12 5.88
N ALA A 154 -19.41 18.90 7.03
CA ALA A 154 -20.10 18.94 8.32
C ALA A 154 -20.33 20.39 8.77
N LYS A 155 -21.50 20.67 9.36
CA LYS A 155 -21.82 21.96 9.98
C LYS A 155 -21.42 21.91 11.46
N ASN A 156 -20.38 22.64 11.85
CA ASN A 156 -19.97 22.73 13.25
C ASN A 156 -20.98 23.58 14.03
N LYS A 157 -21.67 22.96 14.99
CA LYS A 157 -22.52 23.67 15.95
C LYS A 157 -21.68 24.05 17.16
N VAL A 158 -21.33 25.32 17.28
CA VAL A 158 -20.72 25.86 18.51
C VAL A 158 -21.84 26.09 19.51
N VAL A 159 -22.04 25.14 20.43
CA VAL A 159 -22.94 25.33 21.57
C VAL A 159 -22.20 26.13 22.61
N LYS A 160 -22.51 27.43 22.69
CA LYS A 160 -22.07 28.27 23.81
C LYS A 160 -22.90 27.88 25.02
N ILE A 161 -22.27 27.21 25.98
CA ILE A 161 -22.84 26.98 27.30
C ILE A 161 -22.64 28.30 28.05
N ALA A 162 -23.73 29.01 28.31
CA ALA A 162 -23.71 30.20 29.14
C ALA A 162 -23.39 29.79 30.60
N SER A 163 -22.39 30.44 31.19
CA SER A 163 -22.02 30.31 32.60
C SER A 163 -22.80 31.28 33.47
#